data_AF-A0A2N0ZAP2-F1
#
_entry.id   AF-A0A2N0ZAP2-F1
#
_cell.length_a   1.000
_cell.length_b   1.000
_cell.length_c   1.000
_cell.angle_alpha   90.00
_cell.angle_beta   90.00
_cell.angle_gamma   90.00
#
_symmetry.space_group_name_H-M   'P 1'
#
loop_
_entity.id
_entity.type
_entity.pdbx_description
1 polymer ?
#
loop_
_entity_poly.entity_id
_entity_poly.type
_entity_poly.pdbx_seq_one_letter_code
_entity_poly.pdbx_strand_id
1 'polypeptide(L)'
;MGLALDIARSILPLVIVGGIAVFVILRMKHKYEKGTLGKKKTKDAQNLLDSLIPFGMMIGFAIAIFLSIFSPISLLSAMTWGPGIGFLFGYFAYEIYSKKEESHS
;
A
#
# COMPACT_ATOMS: atom_id res chain seq x y z
N MET A 1 -28.44 -18.29 -4.16
CA MET A 1 -27.77 -17.15 -3.51
C MET A 1 -28.45 -15.89 -4.01
N GLY A 2 -28.83 -14.96 -3.14
CA GLY A 2 -29.56 -13.76 -3.58
C GLY A 2 -28.63 -12.78 -4.29
N LEU A 3 -29.05 -12.19 -5.41
CA LEU A 3 -28.30 -11.22 -6.22
C LEU A 3 -27.54 -10.17 -5.39
N ALA A 4 -28.18 -9.65 -4.34
CA ALA A 4 -27.59 -8.66 -3.44
C ALA A 4 -26.34 -9.16 -2.69
N LEU A 5 -26.33 -10.43 -2.25
CA LEU A 5 -25.18 -11.02 -1.54
C LEU A 5 -23.99 -11.25 -2.47
N ASP A 6 -24.24 -11.64 -3.72
CA ASP A 6 -23.18 -11.86 -4.70
C ASP A 6 -22.52 -10.51 -5.08
N ILE A 7 -23.33 -9.48 -5.30
CA ILE A 7 -22.85 -8.11 -5.54
C ILE A 7 -22.03 -7.60 -4.33
N ALA A 8 -22.55 -7.77 -3.12
CA ALA A 8 -21.86 -7.33 -1.91
C ALA A 8 -20.49 -8.02 -1.75
N ARG A 9 -20.42 -9.33 -2.01
CA ARG A 9 -19.17 -10.10 -1.91
C ARG A 9 -18.12 -9.68 -2.94
N SER A 10 -18.56 -9.29 -4.14
CA SER A 10 -17.67 -8.79 -5.18
C SER A 10 -17.16 -7.37 -4.91
N ILE A 11 -17.99 -6.49 -4.34
CA ILE A 11 -17.64 -5.08 -4.09
C ILE A 11 -16.86 -4.91 -2.78
N LEU A 12 -17.11 -5.76 -1.78
CA LEU A 12 -16.51 -5.63 -0.44
C LEU A 12 -14.97 -5.52 -0.45
N PRO A 13 -14.20 -6.34 -1.20
CA PRO A 13 -12.75 -6.16 -1.35
C PRO A 13 -12.34 -4.76 -1.81
N LEU A 14 -13.06 -4.20 -2.76
CA LEU A 14 -12.77 -2.88 -3.33
C LEU A 14 -13.00 -1.78 -2.29
N VAL A 15 -14.08 -1.89 -1.50
CA VAL A 15 -14.38 -0.94 -0.42
C VAL A 15 -13.31 -0.98 0.66
N ILE A 16 -12.84 -2.18 1.03
CA ILE A 16 -11.77 -2.34 2.03
C ILE A 16 -10.47 -1.71 1.52
N VAL A 17 -10.07 -2.00 0.28
CA VAL A 17 -8.86 -1.42 -0.31
C VAL A 17 -8.97 0.09 -0.47
N GLY A 18 -10.16 0.60 -0.83
CA GLY A 18 -10.44 2.05 -0.81
C GLY A 18 -10.27 2.65 0.59
N GLY A 19 -10.77 1.97 1.63
CA GLY A 19 -10.57 2.37 3.02
C GLY A 19 -9.10 2.40 3.44
N ILE A 20 -8.30 1.42 3.02
CA ILE A 20 -6.85 1.39 3.22
C ILE A 20 -6.20 2.60 2.54
N ALA A 21 -6.58 2.90 1.30
CA ALA A 21 -6.04 4.02 0.55
C ALA A 21 -6.31 5.36 1.26
N VAL A 22 -7.56 5.59 1.66
CA VAL A 22 -7.97 6.78 2.41
C VAL A 22 -7.23 6.88 3.74
N PHE A 23 -7.11 5.77 4.48
CA PHE A 23 -6.38 5.73 5.74
C PHE A 23 -4.92 6.19 5.59
N VAL A 24 -4.19 5.63 4.62
CA VAL A 24 -2.78 5.99 4.38
C VAL A 24 -2.64 7.46 3.99
N ILE A 25 -3.48 7.96 3.08
CA ILE A 25 -3.44 9.36 2.62
C ILE A 25 -3.71 10.31 3.78
N LEU A 26 -4.80 10.09 4.54
CA LEU A 26 -5.16 10.93 5.68
C LEU A 26 -4.07 10.91 6.75
N ARG A 27 -3.51 9.75 7.04
CA ARG A 27 -2.48 9.60 8.07
C ARG A 27 -1.14 10.17 7.61
N MET A 28 -0.82 10.16 6.32
CA MET A 28 0.30 10.93 5.75
C MET A 28 0.07 12.43 5.87
N LYS A 29 -1.10 12.92 5.44
CA LYS A 29 -1.47 14.34 5.51
C LYS A 29 -1.37 14.86 6.94
N HIS A 30 -1.95 14.14 7.90
CA HIS A 30 -1.91 14.48 9.32
C HIS A 30 -0.47 14.56 9.86
N LYS A 31 0.40 13.64 9.46
CA LYS A 31 1.81 13.66 9.88
C LYS A 31 2.60 14.79 9.23
N TYR A 32 2.29 15.10 7.97
CA TYR A 32 2.87 16.22 7.24
C TYR A 32 2.50 17.55 7.91
N GLU A 33 1.22 17.78 8.19
CA GLU A 33 0.72 19.00 8.85
C GLU A 33 1.30 19.17 10.27
N LYS A 34 1.53 18.07 10.98
CA LYS A 34 2.19 18.08 12.30
C LYS A 34 3.71 18.20 12.26
N GLY A 35 4.34 18.22 11.08
CA GLY A 35 5.81 18.22 10.94
C GLY A 35 6.49 16.94 11.44
N THR A 36 5.73 15.85 11.66
CA THR A 36 6.24 14.56 12.16
C THR A 36 6.53 13.55 11.05
N LEU A 37 6.23 13.91 9.80
CA LEU A 37 6.58 13.10 8.64
C LEU A 37 8.08 13.23 8.40
N GLY A 38 8.82 12.14 8.60
CA GLY A 38 10.24 12.10 8.33
C GLY A 38 10.53 12.45 6.86
N LYS A 39 11.58 13.24 6.66
CA LYS A 39 12.11 13.60 5.35
C LYS A 39 13.61 13.37 5.35
N LYS A 40 14.14 12.89 4.23
CA LYS A 40 15.59 12.75 4.02
C LYS A 40 16.21 14.10 3.67
N LYS A 41 17.50 14.26 3.95
CA LYS A 41 18.23 15.51 3.68
C LYS A 41 18.54 15.64 2.21
N THR A 42 18.90 14.53 1.56
CA THR A 42 19.24 14.52 0.14
C THR A 42 18.02 14.25 -0.73
N LYS A 43 17.99 14.88 -1.91
CA LYS A 43 16.90 14.69 -2.89
C LYS A 43 16.82 13.24 -3.36
N ASP A 44 17.96 12.58 -3.54
CA ASP A 44 18.01 11.19 -4.00
C ASP A 44 17.47 10.23 -2.94
N ALA A 45 17.85 10.40 -1.67
CA ALA A 45 17.33 9.59 -0.59
C ALA A 45 15.82 9.82 -0.37
N GLN A 46 15.34 11.06 -0.57
CA GLN A 46 13.90 11.34 -0.54
C GLN A 46 13.18 10.68 -1.72
N ASN A 47 13.76 10.71 -2.92
CA ASN A 47 13.16 10.06 -4.10
C ASN A 47 13.06 8.54 -3.93
N LEU A 48 14.11 7.92 -3.35
CA LEU A 48 14.06 6.51 -2.96
C LEU A 48 12.97 6.26 -1.91
N LEU A 49 12.89 7.12 -0.89
CA LEU A 49 11.88 7.04 0.18
C LEU A 49 10.45 7.13 -0.38
N ASP A 50 10.16 8.13 -1.22
CA ASP A 50 8.86 8.36 -1.85
C ASP A 50 8.46 7.18 -2.77
N SER A 51 9.45 6.51 -3.36
CA SER A 51 9.24 5.34 -4.22
C SER A 51 8.84 4.07 -3.46
N LEU A 52 9.05 3.98 -2.13
CA LEU A 52 8.69 2.78 -1.36
C LEU A 52 7.19 2.46 -1.43
N ILE A 53 6.33 3.47 -1.50
CA ILE A 53 4.88 3.28 -1.55
C ILE A 53 4.47 2.64 -2.89
N PRO A 54 4.80 3.22 -4.07
CA PRO A 54 4.58 2.56 -5.37
C PRO A 54 5.24 1.19 -5.47
N PHE A 55 6.46 1.03 -4.93
CA PHE A 55 7.18 -0.23 -4.99
C PHE A 55 6.49 -1.32 -4.16
N GLY A 56 5.99 -0.97 -2.98
CA GLY A 56 5.16 -1.85 -2.15
C GLY A 56 3.90 -2.33 -2.90
N MET A 57 3.22 -1.42 -3.62
CA MET A 57 2.08 -1.79 -4.48
C MET A 57 2.48 -2.78 -5.57
N MET A 58 3.59 -2.53 -6.28
CA MET A 58 4.08 -3.41 -7.34
C MET A 58 4.45 -4.80 -6.83
N ILE A 59 5.18 -4.89 -5.72
CA ILE A 59 5.54 -6.17 -5.10
C ILE A 59 4.28 -6.91 -4.64
N GLY A 60 3.37 -6.23 -3.95
CA GLY A 60 2.11 -6.82 -3.51
C GLY A 60 1.28 -7.37 -4.66
N PHE A 61 1.24 -6.65 -5.78
CA PHE A 61 0.60 -7.11 -7.01
C PHE A 61 1.26 -8.36 -7.59
N ALA A 62 2.59 -8.34 -7.74
CA ALA A 62 3.35 -9.46 -8.29
C ALA A 62 3.17 -10.73 -7.46
N ILE A 63 3.26 -10.61 -6.12
CA ILE A 63 3.04 -11.72 -5.19
C ILE A 63 1.59 -12.23 -5.30
N ALA A 64 0.61 -11.34 -5.38
CA ALA A 64 -0.79 -11.75 -5.48
C ALA A 64 -1.10 -12.48 -6.80
N ILE A 65 -0.54 -12.02 -7.92
CA ILE A 65 -0.63 -12.75 -9.20
C ILE A 65 0.04 -14.11 -9.08
N PHE A 66 1.25 -14.17 -8.53
CA PHE A 66 1.96 -15.42 -8.36
C PHE A 66 1.14 -16.42 -7.52
N LEU A 67 0.56 -15.98 -6.39
CA LEU A 67 -0.32 -16.80 -5.56
C LEU A 67 -1.60 -17.21 -6.29
N SER A 68 -2.17 -16.35 -7.14
CA SER A 68 -3.38 -16.69 -7.92
C SER A 68 -3.16 -17.82 -8.92
N ILE A 69 -1.92 -18.08 -9.34
CA ILE A 69 -1.58 -19.22 -10.21
C ILE A 69 -1.67 -20.55 -9.43
N PHE A 70 -1.30 -20.53 -8.14
CA PHE A 70 -1.24 -21.72 -7.30
C PHE A 70 -2.47 -21.92 -6.40
N SER A 71 -3.39 -20.95 -6.35
CA SER A 71 -4.54 -20.93 -5.43
C SER A 71 -5.84 -20.61 -6.17
N PRO A 72 -7.02 -20.99 -5.65
CA PRO A 72 -8.32 -20.70 -6.26
C PRO A 72 -8.76 -19.23 -6.04
N ILE A 73 -7.80 -18.29 -6.03
CA ILE A 73 -8.04 -16.86 -5.90
C ILE A 73 -8.29 -16.32 -7.31
N SER A 74 -9.43 -15.67 -7.52
CA SER A 74 -9.71 -15.06 -8.82
C SER A 74 -8.70 -13.94 -9.10
N LEU A 75 -8.33 -13.78 -10.38
CA LEU A 75 -7.41 -12.74 -10.81
C LEU A 75 -7.87 -11.35 -10.33
N LEU A 76 -9.17 -11.05 -10.45
CA LEU A 76 -9.76 -9.79 -9.98
C LEU A 76 -9.53 -9.56 -8.48
N SER A 77 -9.65 -10.61 -7.66
CA SER A 77 -9.39 -10.51 -6.21
C SER A 77 -7.91 -10.25 -5.94
N ALA A 78 -7.01 -10.94 -6.66
CA ALA A 78 -5.57 -10.74 -6.55
C ALA A 78 -5.16 -9.30 -6.96
N MET A 79 -5.73 -8.79 -8.06
CA MET A 79 -5.51 -7.42 -8.54
C MET A 79 -6.05 -6.36 -7.57
N THR A 80 -7.06 -6.68 -6.77
CA THR A 80 -7.63 -5.74 -5.78
C THR A 80 -6.82 -5.79 -4.48
N TRP A 81 -6.67 -6.97 -3.88
CA TRP A 81 -6.04 -7.14 -2.58
C TRP A 81 -4.53 -6.96 -2.60
N GLY A 82 -3.84 -7.47 -3.63
CA GLY A 82 -2.38 -7.44 -3.71
C GLY A 82 -1.80 -6.02 -3.63
N PRO A 83 -2.17 -5.12 -4.55
CA PRO A 83 -1.73 -3.73 -4.51
C PRO A 83 -2.22 -3.00 -3.26
N GLY A 84 -3.45 -3.26 -2.80
CA GLY A 84 -4.01 -2.61 -1.60
C GLY A 84 -3.22 -2.92 -0.34
N ILE A 85 -2.89 -4.19 -0.12
CA ILE A 85 -2.04 -4.65 0.99
C ILE A 85 -0.61 -4.16 0.80
N GLY A 86 -0.08 -4.26 -0.43
CA GLY A 86 1.24 -3.76 -0.80
C GLY A 86 1.42 -2.26 -0.56
N PHE A 87 0.38 -1.46 -0.82
CA PHE A 87 0.34 -0.03 -0.52
C PHE A 87 0.49 0.25 0.98
N LEU A 88 -0.24 -0.50 1.81
CA LEU A 88 -0.17 -0.36 3.27
C LEU A 88 1.22 -0.73 3.81
N PHE A 89 1.83 -1.80 3.29
CA PHE A 89 3.20 -2.17 3.67
C PHE A 89 4.24 -1.16 3.15
N GLY A 90 4.12 -0.71 1.90
CA GLY A 90 4.96 0.35 1.35
C GLY A 90 4.86 1.63 2.17
N TYR A 91 3.68 1.93 2.70
CA TYR A 91 3.47 3.03 3.62
C TYR A 91 4.19 2.87 4.97
N PHE A 92 4.09 1.70 5.60
CA PHE A 92 4.83 1.44 6.85
C PHE A 92 6.33 1.46 6.61
N ALA A 93 6.80 0.91 5.50
CA ALA A 93 8.19 0.98 5.11
C ALA A 93 8.64 2.44 4.93
N TYR A 94 7.89 3.25 4.19
CA TYR A 94 8.12 4.71 4.08
C TYR A 94 8.27 5.32 5.48
N GLU A 95 7.35 5.05 6.41
CA GLU A 95 7.44 5.67 7.73
C GLU A 95 8.69 5.23 8.50
N ILE A 96 9.00 3.93 8.54
CA ILE A 96 10.14 3.41 9.29
C ILE A 96 11.44 3.98 8.70
N TYR A 97 11.61 3.93 7.38
CA TYR A 97 12.80 4.43 6.70
C TYR A 97 12.91 5.97 6.75
N SER A 98 11.78 6.69 6.83
CA SER A 98 11.77 8.15 6.99
C SER A 98 12.35 8.61 8.33
N LYS A 99 12.19 7.80 9.38
CA LYS A 99 12.69 8.09 10.73
C LYS A 99 14.10 7.56 10.99
N LYS A 100 14.56 6.59 10.21
CA LYS A 100 15.92 6.09 10.31
C LYS A 100 16.89 7.21 9.90
N GLU A 101 17.87 7.52 10.73
CA GLU A 101 18.90 8.51 10.39
C GLU A 101 19.63 8.09 9.10
N GLU A 102 20.05 9.07 8.30
CA GLU A 102 20.96 8.82 7.18
C GLU A 102 22.27 8.29 7.76
N SER A 103 22.59 7.02 7.52
CA SER A 103 23.92 6.51 7.83
C SER A 103 24.90 7.23 6.91
N HIS A 104 25.59 8.22 7.45
CA HIS A 104 26.76 8.82 6.83
C HIS A 104 27.78 7.69 6.60
N SER A 105 28.02 7.34 5.34
CA SER A 105 29.28 6.73 4.89
C SER A 105 30.21 7.83 4.42
#